data_AF-A0AAD8TNV2-F1
#
_entry.id   AF-A0AAD8TNV2-F1
#
_cell.length_a   1.000
_cell.length_b   1.000
_cell.length_c   1.000
_cell.angle_alpha   90.00
_cell.angle_beta   90.00
_cell.angle_gamma   90.00
#
_symmetry.space_group_name_H-M   'P 1'
#
loop_
_entity.id
_entity.type
_entity.pdbx_description
1 polymer ?
#
loop_
_entity_poly.entity_id
_entity_poly.type
_entity_poly.pdbx_seq_one_letter_code
_entity_poly.pdbx_strand_id
1 'polypeptide(L)'
;MDEAGDLKVHVNGYHTLLLHQSVVCAFSGRLRAMVAQEKKRTKTASRGGGGAEVLMDIELAGFPGGAEGLELVVRFCYDSGRLPPLRPTDLPLIHCAASFLDMTEEVRTGNLLVQAEAFVDDGLCHWTWADLLATVKSCDSPFSSGLLDKLLSALFSRIAVGAETLTRSSSSTCSSSSPDRAGGRPSSAARTPESMKPSCLVGGREWWFDDVASLSPATVEKAMRVIGCYGAENKNLTLTRFLLHYLRRAATLRKADDQGCLSGLADTAVHGVELGGGAAAFSCRGLFWALRVASAAGMSRECRRKLERLVGKMLDQATLDDILVSGDGGGVYDVSLIIRLVRVFVSSVKEEKEATSPSPLSSSSQERMRKVGRLVDKYLAEISPDHGLGVSRFLAVAESLPDSARDCYDGVYRALDIYLESHAALTVEERGTLCRCLNYGKLTLEACKDLAKNRRIPAGIAVQALSSQRVPKLPNPLSPSRTPRRVVVDEEKEALRVDLRKMQGRVVELETACKEMMGHVKVSRTAAKSFGGRGLPWMC
;
A
#
# COMPACT_ATOMS: atom_id res chain seq x y z
N MET A 1 46.81 -30.07 35.69
CA MET A 1 45.91 -31.00 35.01
C MET A 1 46.54 -31.28 33.66
N ASP A 2 47.43 -32.28 33.61
CA ASP A 2 48.08 -32.77 32.38
C ASP A 2 47.61 -34.21 32.15
N GLU A 3 46.29 -34.41 32.08
CA GLU A 3 45.72 -35.66 31.57
C GLU A 3 45.17 -35.38 30.17
N ALA A 4 45.59 -36.19 29.20
CA ALA A 4 45.11 -36.11 27.83
C ALA A 4 43.63 -36.51 27.79
N GLY A 5 42.77 -35.67 27.19
CA GLY A 5 41.34 -35.94 27.11
C GLY A 5 41.01 -37.26 26.39
N ASP A 6 39.97 -37.95 26.85
CA ASP A 6 39.51 -39.27 26.40
C ASP A 6 38.44 -39.22 25.29
N LEU A 7 38.02 -38.01 24.90
CA LEU A 7 37.05 -37.75 23.84
C LEU A 7 37.58 -36.72 22.84
N LYS A 8 37.61 -37.10 21.56
CA LYS A 8 37.92 -36.23 20.43
C LYS A 8 36.63 -35.85 19.71
N VAL A 9 36.36 -34.54 19.63
CA VAL A 9 35.15 -34.01 18.99
C VAL A 9 35.53 -33.20 17.76
N HIS A 10 35.05 -33.65 16.60
CA HIS A 10 35.16 -32.96 15.33
C HIS A 10 33.94 -32.07 15.10
N VAL A 11 34.14 -30.76 14.94
CA VAL A 11 33.07 -29.79 14.72
C VAL A 11 33.06 -29.37 13.27
N ASN A 12 31.96 -29.67 12.58
CA ASN A 12 31.71 -29.29 11.19
C ASN A 12 32.85 -29.69 10.20
N GLY A 13 33.69 -30.66 10.56
CA GLY A 13 34.81 -31.13 9.73
C GLY A 13 36.06 -30.22 9.71
N TYR A 14 36.07 -29.10 10.42
CA TYR A 14 37.18 -28.12 10.38
C TYR A 14 37.98 -28.02 11.68
N HIS A 15 37.35 -28.27 12.83
CA HIS A 15 37.96 -28.09 14.13
C HIS A 15 37.88 -29.37 14.96
N THR A 16 38.92 -29.63 15.74
CA THR A 16 39.01 -30.79 16.62
C THR A 16 39.34 -30.33 18.03
N LEU A 17 38.54 -30.76 18.99
CA LEU A 17 38.74 -30.48 20.42
C LEU A 17 38.92 -31.79 21.18
N LEU A 18 39.89 -31.82 22.09
CA LEU A 18 40.13 -32.95 22.99
C LEU A 18 39.51 -32.61 24.35
N LEU A 19 38.57 -33.43 24.81
CA LEU A 19 37.70 -33.18 25.94
C LEU A 19 37.64 -34.40 26.87
N HIS A 20 37.19 -34.18 28.11
CA HIS A 20 36.93 -35.25 29.07
C HIS A 20 35.46 -35.68 28.99
N GLN A 21 35.24 -36.93 28.57
CA GLN A 21 33.93 -37.54 28.41
C GLN A 21 33.10 -37.45 29.70
N SER A 22 33.74 -37.69 30.86
CA SER A 22 33.12 -37.61 32.18
C SER A 22 32.52 -36.23 32.46
N VAL A 23 33.17 -35.18 31.98
CA VAL A 23 32.75 -33.78 32.17
C VAL A 23 31.62 -33.45 31.19
N VAL A 24 31.86 -33.52 29.88
CA VAL A 24 30.87 -33.04 28.91
C VAL A 24 29.60 -33.90 28.83
N CYS A 25 29.70 -35.23 29.03
CA CYS A 25 28.52 -36.09 29.06
C CYS A 25 27.67 -35.92 30.33
N ALA A 26 28.22 -35.31 31.39
CA ALA A 26 27.41 -34.99 32.57
C ALA A 26 26.39 -33.88 32.28
N PHE A 27 26.66 -33.00 31.31
CA PHE A 27 25.82 -31.87 30.97
C PHE A 27 25.08 -32.02 29.63
N SER A 28 25.63 -32.74 28.65
CA SER A 28 25.00 -32.94 27.34
C SER A 28 24.35 -34.32 27.19
N GLY A 29 23.04 -34.32 26.94
CA GLY A 29 22.28 -35.53 26.60
C GLY A 29 22.72 -36.12 25.25
N ARG A 30 22.92 -35.25 24.25
CA ARG A 30 23.31 -35.67 22.89
C ARG A 30 24.70 -36.29 22.86
N LEU A 31 25.71 -35.64 23.45
CA LEU A 31 27.07 -36.20 23.50
C LEU A 31 27.10 -37.53 24.26
N ARG A 32 26.37 -37.62 25.38
CA ARG A 32 26.24 -38.89 26.12
C ARG A 32 25.66 -40.01 25.25
N ALA A 33 24.63 -39.71 24.45
CA ALA A 33 24.02 -40.67 23.53
C ALA A 33 24.98 -41.08 22.40
N MET A 34 25.67 -40.11 21.79
CA MET A 34 26.64 -40.36 20.70
C MET A 34 27.82 -41.21 21.19
N VAL A 35 28.40 -40.89 22.36
CA VAL A 35 29.45 -41.70 22.98
C VAL A 35 28.96 -43.12 23.26
N ALA A 36 27.74 -43.27 23.81
CA ALA A 36 27.18 -44.58 24.09
C ALA A 36 26.97 -45.42 22.81
N GLN A 37 26.58 -44.77 21.71
CA GLN A 37 26.46 -45.41 20.40
C GLN A 37 27.82 -45.85 19.84
N GLU A 38 28.84 -45.00 19.92
CA GLU A 38 30.17 -45.31 19.40
C GLU A 38 30.86 -46.42 20.21
N LYS A 39 30.65 -46.44 21.54
CA LYS A 39 31.06 -47.55 22.40
C LYS A 39 30.38 -48.88 22.04
N LYS A 40 29.13 -48.87 21.55
CA LYS A 40 28.47 -50.08 21.06
C LYS A 40 29.10 -50.56 19.74
N ARG A 41 29.39 -49.65 18.82
CA ARG A 41 30.00 -49.96 17.51
C ARG A 41 31.41 -50.54 17.65
N THR A 42 32.24 -49.93 18.49
CA THR A 42 33.60 -50.40 18.77
C THR A 42 33.62 -51.75 19.50
N LYS A 43 32.66 -52.04 20.38
CA LYS A 43 32.50 -53.37 21.00
C LYS A 43 32.07 -54.46 20.01
N THR A 44 31.26 -54.12 19.00
CA THR A 44 30.92 -55.07 17.91
C THR A 44 32.08 -55.30 16.95
N ALA A 45 32.96 -54.31 16.75
CA ALA A 45 34.11 -54.41 15.85
C ALA A 45 35.35 -55.08 16.50
N SER A 46 35.55 -54.94 17.82
CA SER A 46 36.71 -55.46 18.55
C SER A 46 36.61 -56.91 19.04
N ARG A 47 35.60 -57.67 18.57
CA ARG A 47 35.42 -59.10 18.91
C ARG A 47 36.60 -60.01 18.47
N GLY A 48 37.67 -59.46 17.89
CA GLY A 48 38.88 -60.16 17.48
C GLY A 48 40.23 -59.47 17.78
N GLY A 49 40.32 -58.45 18.64
CA GLY A 49 41.62 -57.80 18.93
C GLY A 49 41.62 -56.97 20.22
N GLY A 50 42.64 -57.18 21.07
CA GLY A 50 42.68 -56.73 22.46
C GLY A 50 42.91 -55.23 22.71
N GLY A 51 42.23 -54.71 23.72
CA GLY A 51 42.85 -54.09 24.90
C GLY A 51 43.57 -52.72 24.80
N ALA A 52 43.49 -51.96 23.71
CA ALA A 52 43.95 -50.57 23.71
C ALA A 52 42.83 -49.63 24.18
N GLU A 53 43.13 -48.65 25.05
CA GLU A 53 42.21 -47.55 25.36
C GLU A 53 41.92 -46.77 24.07
N VAL A 54 40.75 -47.01 23.49
CA VAL A 54 40.33 -46.35 22.25
C VAL A 54 39.87 -44.94 22.59
N LEU A 55 40.62 -43.94 22.13
CA LEU A 55 40.18 -42.55 22.12
C LEU A 55 38.85 -42.47 21.36
N MET A 56 37.80 -41.99 22.02
CA MET A 56 36.47 -41.90 21.41
C MET A 56 36.46 -40.74 20.41
N ASP A 57 36.03 -40.99 19.17
CA ASP A 57 35.99 -39.98 18.12
C ASP A 57 34.54 -39.73 17.67
N ILE A 58 34.09 -38.48 17.73
CA ILE A 58 32.71 -38.07 17.46
C ILE A 58 32.68 -36.85 16.54
N GLU A 59 31.83 -36.90 15.52
CA GLU A 59 31.58 -35.77 14.61
C GLU A 59 30.25 -35.06 14.92
N LEU A 60 30.33 -33.77 15.21
CA LEU A 60 29.19 -32.85 15.31
C LEU A 60 29.03 -32.11 13.98
N ALA A 61 28.32 -32.75 13.05
CA ALA A 61 27.96 -32.13 11.77
C ALA A 61 26.83 -31.11 11.96
N GLY A 62 26.99 -29.91 11.39
CA GLY A 62 26.00 -28.84 11.44
C GLY A 62 25.82 -28.19 12.82
N PHE A 63 26.85 -28.27 13.68
CA PHE A 63 26.80 -27.69 15.02
C PHE A 63 26.66 -26.15 14.94
N PRO A 64 25.62 -25.56 15.57
CA PRO A 64 25.39 -24.13 15.50
C PRO A 64 26.52 -23.38 16.22
N GLY A 65 27.09 -22.38 15.56
CA GLY A 65 28.18 -21.60 16.12
C GLY A 65 29.58 -22.15 15.93
N GLY A 66 29.72 -23.33 15.31
CA GLY A 66 31.02 -23.94 15.05
C GLY A 66 31.87 -24.12 16.31
N ALA A 67 33.18 -23.96 16.17
CA ALA A 67 34.11 -24.18 17.28
C ALA A 67 33.92 -23.19 18.43
N GLU A 68 33.61 -21.93 18.14
CA GLU A 68 33.39 -20.88 19.14
C GLU A 68 32.18 -21.20 20.03
N GLY A 69 31.07 -21.64 19.43
CA GLY A 69 29.90 -22.10 20.18
C GLY A 69 30.22 -23.30 21.08
N LEU A 70 31.05 -24.23 20.60
CA LEU A 70 31.42 -25.41 21.39
C LEU A 70 32.38 -25.04 22.51
N GLU A 71 33.28 -24.09 22.30
CA GLU A 71 34.19 -23.59 23.33
C GLU A 71 33.42 -22.99 24.51
N LEU A 72 32.39 -22.18 24.24
CA LEU A 72 31.53 -21.62 25.30
C LEU A 72 30.79 -22.71 26.10
N VAL A 73 30.28 -23.74 25.40
CA VAL A 73 29.65 -24.91 26.05
C VAL A 73 30.66 -25.68 26.90
N VAL A 74 31.84 -25.93 26.36
CA VAL A 74 32.91 -26.65 27.05
C VAL A 74 33.30 -25.88 28.30
N ARG A 75 33.53 -24.57 28.19
CA ARG A 75 33.84 -23.72 29.34
C ARG A 75 32.78 -23.84 30.44
N PHE A 76 31.50 -23.79 30.09
CA PHE A 76 30.41 -24.03 31.05
C PHE A 76 30.51 -25.40 31.74
N CYS A 77 30.81 -26.46 30.98
CA CYS A 77 30.91 -27.82 31.53
C CYS A 77 32.09 -27.96 32.51
N TYR A 78 33.25 -27.37 32.18
CA TYR A 78 34.43 -27.41 33.04
C TYR A 78 34.34 -26.44 34.23
N ASP A 79 33.61 -25.34 34.10
CA ASP A 79 33.29 -24.42 35.20
C ASP A 79 32.14 -24.95 36.10
N SER A 80 31.95 -26.28 36.14
CA SER A 80 30.97 -26.97 36.99
C SER A 80 29.52 -26.56 36.75
N GLY A 81 29.19 -26.13 35.53
CA GLY A 81 27.85 -25.69 35.15
C GLY A 81 27.53 -24.26 35.55
N ARG A 82 28.54 -23.39 35.72
CA ARG A 82 28.35 -21.96 35.94
C ARG A 82 28.46 -21.21 34.62
N LEU A 83 27.46 -20.39 34.30
CA LEU A 83 27.51 -19.54 33.11
C LEU A 83 28.67 -18.53 33.22
N PRO A 84 29.54 -18.42 32.21
CA PRO A 84 30.54 -17.36 32.17
C PRO A 84 29.84 -15.98 32.00
N PRO A 85 30.52 -14.85 32.28
CA PRO A 85 29.97 -13.53 32.00
C PRO A 85 29.63 -13.41 30.50
N LEU A 86 28.35 -13.31 30.15
CA LEU A 86 27.89 -13.25 28.77
C LEU A 86 27.53 -11.83 28.36
N ARG A 87 27.85 -11.48 27.12
CA ARG A 87 27.24 -10.33 26.46
C ARG A 87 25.94 -10.76 25.79
N PRO A 88 24.96 -9.87 25.63
CA PRO A 88 23.72 -10.17 24.89
C PRO A 88 23.95 -10.79 23.51
N THR A 89 24.99 -10.34 22.78
CA THR A 89 25.35 -10.87 21.45
C THR A 89 25.81 -12.32 21.43
N ASP A 90 26.31 -12.82 22.56
CA ASP A 90 26.83 -14.20 22.66
C ASP A 90 25.69 -15.19 23.00
N LEU A 91 24.52 -14.68 23.38
CA LEU A 91 23.39 -15.47 23.81
C LEU A 91 22.82 -16.37 22.70
N PRO A 92 22.55 -15.90 21.46
CA PRO A 92 21.96 -16.77 20.44
C PRO A 92 22.85 -17.96 20.14
N LEU A 93 24.17 -17.75 20.13
CA LEU A 93 25.18 -18.79 19.97
C LEU A 93 25.05 -19.87 21.04
N ILE A 94 25.05 -19.47 22.32
CA ILE A 94 24.95 -20.38 23.48
C ILE A 94 23.61 -21.09 23.52
N HIS A 95 22.50 -20.37 23.30
CA HIS A 95 21.16 -20.94 23.31
C HIS A 95 21.02 -22.02 22.22
N CYS A 96 21.51 -21.75 21.01
CA CYS A 96 21.48 -22.72 19.91
C CYS A 96 22.37 -23.93 20.19
N ALA A 97 23.58 -23.71 20.73
CA ALA A 97 24.50 -24.77 21.09
C ALA A 97 23.94 -25.67 22.21
N ALA A 98 23.37 -25.07 23.25
CA ALA A 98 22.73 -25.78 24.37
C ALA A 98 21.52 -26.59 23.92
N SER A 99 20.66 -26.00 23.07
CA SER A 99 19.52 -26.68 22.46
C SER A 99 19.98 -27.84 21.56
N PHE A 100 21.01 -27.63 20.73
CA PHE A 100 21.56 -28.70 19.88
C PHE A 100 22.16 -29.84 20.70
N LEU A 101 22.80 -29.58 21.83
CA LEU A 101 23.45 -30.61 22.63
C LEU A 101 22.53 -31.29 23.65
N ASP A 102 21.24 -30.97 23.62
CA ASP A 102 20.24 -31.41 24.59
C ASP A 102 20.70 -31.13 26.03
N MET A 103 21.20 -29.91 26.29
CA MET A 103 21.64 -29.45 27.61
C MET A 103 20.48 -28.86 28.41
N THR A 104 19.49 -29.71 28.69
CA THR A 104 18.23 -29.36 29.37
C THR A 104 18.24 -29.75 30.85
N GLU A 105 17.19 -29.37 31.58
CA GLU A 105 16.97 -29.76 32.99
C GLU A 105 16.86 -31.27 33.19
N GLU A 106 16.43 -32.00 32.16
CA GLU A 106 16.32 -33.46 32.20
C GLU A 106 17.68 -34.15 32.37
N VAL A 107 18.74 -33.51 31.88
CA VAL A 107 20.10 -34.03 31.97
C VAL A 107 20.75 -33.63 33.30
N ARG A 108 20.54 -32.38 33.72
CA ARG A 108 21.08 -31.82 34.96
C ARG A 108 20.24 -30.61 35.37
N THR A 109 19.98 -30.45 36.66
CA THR A 109 19.30 -29.26 37.18
C THR A 109 20.14 -27.99 36.99
N GLY A 110 19.52 -26.90 36.54
CA GLY A 110 20.21 -25.65 36.22
C GLY A 110 21.18 -25.80 35.06
N ASN A 111 20.79 -26.50 33.99
CA ASN A 111 21.68 -26.70 32.85
C ASN A 111 21.78 -25.45 31.96
N LEU A 112 22.67 -25.49 30.97
CA LEU A 112 23.02 -24.34 30.14
C LEU A 112 21.81 -23.70 29.46
N LEU A 113 20.86 -24.48 28.95
CA LEU A 113 19.70 -23.93 28.25
C LEU A 113 18.82 -23.10 29.19
N VAL A 114 18.52 -23.60 30.40
CA VAL A 114 17.70 -22.86 31.37
C VAL A 114 18.42 -21.65 31.93
N GLN A 115 19.73 -21.74 32.15
CA GLN A 115 20.51 -20.56 32.55
C GLN A 115 20.54 -19.48 31.44
N ALA A 116 20.59 -19.88 30.17
CA ALA A 116 20.51 -18.95 29.04
C ALA A 116 19.12 -18.31 28.92
N GLU A 117 18.05 -19.08 29.14
CA GLU A 117 16.67 -18.54 29.17
C GLU A 117 16.44 -17.59 30.35
N ALA A 118 16.93 -17.93 31.55
CA ALA A 118 16.87 -17.06 32.72
C ALA A 118 17.65 -15.75 32.51
N PHE A 119 18.80 -15.80 31.84
CA PHE A 119 19.55 -14.59 31.48
C PHE A 119 18.75 -13.62 30.61
N VAL A 120 17.88 -14.13 29.72
CA VAL A 120 16.96 -13.29 28.94
C VAL A 120 15.86 -12.77 29.85
N ASP A 121 15.17 -13.65 30.56
CA ASP A 121 13.98 -13.28 31.32
C ASP A 121 14.32 -12.25 32.43
N ASP A 122 15.49 -12.36 33.06
CA ASP A 122 15.98 -11.42 34.08
C ASP A 122 16.68 -10.18 33.50
N GLY A 123 17.41 -10.34 32.38
CA GLY A 123 18.31 -9.31 31.85
C GLY A 123 17.67 -8.36 30.83
N LEU A 124 16.60 -8.79 30.16
CA LEU A 124 16.04 -8.09 28.99
C LEU A 124 15.53 -6.68 29.30
N CYS A 125 15.15 -6.37 30.54
CA CYS A 125 14.76 -5.02 30.94
C CYS A 125 15.95 -4.04 31.02
N HIS A 126 17.18 -4.55 31.22
CA HIS A 126 18.40 -3.75 31.39
C HIS A 126 19.22 -3.58 30.10
N TRP A 127 18.93 -4.36 29.06
CA TRP A 127 19.66 -4.27 27.79
C TRP A 127 19.40 -2.95 27.08
N THR A 128 20.42 -2.39 26.44
CA THR A 128 20.22 -1.20 25.58
C THR A 128 19.47 -1.58 24.30
N TRP A 129 18.97 -0.58 23.57
CA TRP A 129 18.39 -0.80 22.24
C TRP A 129 19.40 -1.43 21.27
N ALA A 130 20.66 -0.97 21.32
CA ALA A 130 21.73 -1.48 20.47
C ALA A 130 22.03 -2.95 20.78
N ASP A 131 22.08 -3.33 22.06
CA ASP A 131 22.32 -4.72 22.47
C ASP A 131 21.20 -5.64 21.98
N LEU A 132 19.95 -5.21 22.16
CA LEU A 132 18.78 -5.99 21.72
C LEU A 132 18.77 -6.18 20.19
N LEU A 133 19.01 -5.11 19.44
CA LEU A 133 19.05 -5.16 17.98
C LEU A 133 20.22 -6.01 17.47
N ALA A 134 21.40 -5.89 18.08
CA ALA A 134 22.56 -6.72 17.75
C ALA A 134 22.29 -8.20 18.02
N THR A 135 21.63 -8.51 19.15
CA THR A 135 21.25 -9.89 19.50
C THR A 135 20.26 -10.47 18.50
N VAL A 136 19.22 -9.71 18.11
CA VAL A 136 18.26 -10.13 17.07
C VAL A 136 18.96 -10.39 15.73
N LYS A 137 19.95 -9.56 15.35
CA LYS A 137 20.72 -9.75 14.11
C LYS A 137 21.59 -11.00 14.13
N SER A 138 22.09 -11.42 15.29
CA SER A 138 22.89 -12.64 15.42
C SER A 138 22.05 -13.94 15.47
N CYS A 139 20.71 -13.84 15.47
CA CYS A 139 19.83 -15.00 15.43
C CYS A 139 19.65 -15.54 14.00
N ASP A 140 20.66 -16.24 13.49
CA ASP A 140 20.64 -16.80 12.12
C ASP A 140 20.22 -18.29 12.06
N SER A 141 20.16 -18.98 13.20
CA SER A 141 19.94 -20.43 13.25
C SER A 141 18.48 -20.82 13.55
N PRO A 142 17.98 -21.95 13.03
CA PRO A 142 16.63 -22.44 13.32
C PRO A 142 16.42 -22.80 14.80
N PHE A 143 17.50 -23.10 15.54
CA PHE A 143 17.47 -23.42 16.97
C PHE A 143 17.26 -22.18 17.87
N SER A 144 17.28 -20.98 17.29
CA SER A 144 16.98 -19.72 17.99
C SER A 144 15.51 -19.32 17.90
N SER A 145 14.62 -20.16 17.35
CA SER A 145 13.28 -19.73 16.95
C SER A 145 12.44 -19.15 18.11
N GLY A 146 12.38 -19.84 19.25
CA GLY A 146 11.66 -19.38 20.44
C GLY A 146 12.33 -18.19 21.13
N LEU A 147 13.67 -18.15 21.17
CA LEU A 147 14.43 -17.02 21.69
C LEU A 147 14.17 -15.76 20.85
N LEU A 148 14.22 -15.89 19.52
CA LEU A 148 13.97 -14.80 18.59
C LEU A 148 12.56 -14.23 18.75
N ASP A 149 11.55 -15.06 19.01
CA ASP A 149 10.18 -14.59 19.28
C ASP A 149 10.11 -13.71 20.53
N LYS A 150 10.75 -14.14 21.63
CA LYS A 150 10.85 -13.34 22.86
C LYS A 150 11.55 -12.00 22.60
N LEU A 151 12.69 -12.01 21.90
CA LEU A 151 13.47 -10.81 21.60
C LEU A 151 12.71 -9.83 20.69
N LEU A 152 12.02 -10.34 19.67
CA LEU A 152 11.20 -9.51 18.77
C LEU A 152 10.00 -8.90 19.52
N SER A 153 9.33 -9.67 20.38
CA SER A 153 8.25 -9.15 21.22
C SER A 153 8.74 -7.99 22.11
N ALA A 154 9.90 -8.15 22.75
CA ALA A 154 10.49 -7.09 23.57
C ALA A 154 10.94 -5.88 22.76
N LEU A 155 11.51 -6.09 21.56
CA LEU A 155 11.90 -5.01 20.64
C LEU A 155 10.70 -4.13 20.29
N PHE A 156 9.59 -4.74 19.86
CA PHE A 156 8.39 -4.00 19.46
C PHE A 156 7.60 -3.44 20.66
N SER A 157 7.66 -4.09 21.82
CA SER A 157 7.09 -3.52 23.05
C SER A 157 7.79 -2.22 23.45
N ARG A 158 9.12 -2.15 23.30
CA ARG A 158 9.90 -0.91 23.55
C ARG A 158 9.56 0.20 22.56
N ILE A 159 9.32 -0.14 21.29
CA ILE A 159 8.86 0.82 20.28
C ILE A 159 7.52 1.43 20.70
N ALA A 160 6.56 0.61 21.13
CA ALA A 160 5.24 1.07 21.54
C ALA A 160 5.31 2.07 22.72
N VAL A 161 6.11 1.77 23.74
CA VAL A 161 6.32 2.65 24.91
C VAL A 161 7.02 3.97 24.52
N GLY A 162 7.99 3.91 23.60
CA GLY A 162 8.68 5.09 23.07
C GLY A 162 7.78 6.03 22.26
N ALA A 163 6.76 5.48 21.58
CA ALA A 163 5.79 6.27 20.82
C ALA A 163 4.84 7.07 21.73
N GLU A 164 4.45 6.52 22.88
CA GLU A 164 3.58 7.19 23.87
C GLU A 164 4.25 8.33 24.63
N THR A 165 5.58 8.29 24.77
CA THR A 165 6.37 9.33 25.43
C THR A 165 6.64 10.52 24.51
N LEU A 166 6.94 10.27 23.22
CA LEU A 166 7.12 11.34 22.23
C LEU A 166 5.82 12.08 21.88
N THR A 167 4.68 11.40 21.92
CA THR A 167 3.36 12.00 21.65
C THR A 167 2.90 12.96 22.76
N ARG A 168 3.28 12.73 24.02
CA ARG A 168 3.05 13.68 25.14
C ARG A 168 3.96 14.90 25.12
N SER A 169 5.17 14.78 24.57
CA SER A 169 6.10 15.91 24.44
C SER A 169 5.82 16.80 23.21
N SER A 170 5.00 16.33 22.27
CA SER A 170 4.64 17.05 21.04
C SER A 170 3.30 17.79 21.14
N SER A 171 2.60 17.73 22.27
CA SER A 171 1.27 18.34 22.46
C SER A 171 1.29 19.76 23.04
N SER A 172 2.42 20.46 23.05
CA SER A 172 2.47 21.88 23.42
C SER A 172 2.35 22.81 22.20
N THR A 173 1.09 23.18 21.92
CA THR A 173 0.61 24.45 21.33
C THR A 173 1.19 24.94 20.01
N CYS A 174 0.33 25.01 18.97
CA CYS A 174 0.11 26.26 18.24
C CYS A 174 -1.24 26.24 17.52
N SER A 175 -2.21 26.97 18.07
CA SER A 175 -3.45 27.33 17.37
C SER A 175 -3.30 28.69 16.69
N SER A 176 -3.91 28.75 15.50
CA SER A 176 -4.62 29.86 14.86
C SER A 176 -3.89 31.03 14.16
N SER A 177 -4.33 31.19 12.90
CA SER A 177 -4.71 32.42 12.16
C SER A 177 -3.66 33.28 11.43
N SER A 178 -3.77 33.26 10.09
CA SER A 178 -3.46 34.33 9.09
C SER A 178 -4.30 35.61 9.34
N PRO A 179 -4.08 36.82 8.71
CA PRO A 179 -3.62 37.05 7.31
C PRO A 179 -2.83 38.35 6.94
N ASP A 180 -2.48 38.41 5.64
CA ASP A 180 -2.38 39.56 4.70
C ASP A 180 -1.09 40.40 4.42
N ARG A 181 -0.71 40.34 3.13
CA ARG A 181 -0.22 41.36 2.15
C ARG A 181 1.11 42.12 2.35
N ALA A 182 2.05 41.93 1.41
CA ALA A 182 2.30 42.82 0.24
C ALA A 182 3.67 42.55 -0.45
N GLY A 183 3.69 42.54 -1.79
CA GLY A 183 4.88 42.93 -2.59
C GLY A 183 5.51 41.89 -3.52
N GLY A 184 5.44 42.14 -4.84
CA GLY A 184 6.49 41.74 -5.81
C GLY A 184 6.15 40.62 -6.81
N ARG A 185 5.91 40.99 -8.08
CA ARG A 185 5.76 40.12 -9.28
C ARG A 185 7.16 39.64 -9.79
N PRO A 186 7.28 38.81 -10.86
CA PRO A 186 8.07 37.57 -10.84
C PRO A 186 9.30 37.63 -11.79
N SER A 187 10.21 36.65 -11.71
CA SER A 187 11.06 36.27 -12.87
C SER A 187 11.70 34.89 -12.75
N SER A 188 11.81 34.30 -13.94
CA SER A 188 12.26 32.97 -14.33
C SER A 188 13.69 32.60 -13.96
N ALA A 189 13.93 31.33 -13.64
CA ALA A 189 15.04 30.56 -14.16
C ALA A 189 14.79 29.05 -13.96
N ALA A 190 14.91 28.30 -15.04
CA ALA A 190 14.91 26.84 -15.05
C ALA A 190 15.99 26.29 -14.10
N ARG A 191 15.59 25.38 -13.21
CA ARG A 191 16.52 24.46 -12.54
C ARG A 191 15.90 23.06 -12.49
N THR A 192 16.66 22.15 -13.09
CA THR A 192 16.76 20.69 -12.95
C THR A 192 15.94 20.02 -11.84
N PRO A 193 15.37 18.81 -12.07
CA PRO A 193 14.61 18.09 -11.06
C PRO A 193 15.56 17.45 -10.03
N GLU A 194 15.91 18.19 -8.99
CA GLU A 194 16.57 17.62 -7.82
C GLU A 194 15.57 16.82 -6.98
N SER A 195 15.88 15.54 -6.79
CA SER A 195 15.49 14.65 -5.69
C SER A 195 14.03 14.74 -5.24
N MET A 196 13.19 13.86 -5.81
CA MET A 196 11.88 13.49 -5.27
C MET A 196 12.02 12.93 -3.84
N LYS A 197 12.02 13.79 -2.83
CA LYS A 197 11.66 13.43 -1.46
C LYS A 197 10.13 13.28 -1.41
N PRO A 198 9.57 12.08 -1.21
CA PRO A 198 8.14 11.90 -1.13
C PRO A 198 7.62 12.57 0.14
N SER A 199 6.79 13.60 -0.03
CA SER A 199 6.09 14.30 1.04
C SER A 199 4.91 13.49 1.62
N CYS A 200 4.87 12.16 1.43
CA CYS A 200 3.86 11.29 2.02
C CYS A 200 4.18 10.90 3.48
N LEU A 201 5.40 11.17 3.96
CA LEU A 201 5.83 10.97 5.34
C LEU A 201 5.75 12.26 6.17
N VAL A 202 4.59 12.94 6.16
CA VAL A 202 4.37 14.16 6.97
C VAL A 202 4.25 13.88 8.48
N GLY A 203 4.29 12.61 8.90
CA GLY A 203 4.72 12.24 10.24
C GLY A 203 6.22 11.97 10.20
N GLY A 204 7.02 12.68 11.00
CA GLY A 204 8.47 12.50 11.07
C GLY A 204 8.85 11.03 11.12
N ARG A 205 9.93 10.65 10.43
CA ARG A 205 10.46 9.29 10.49
C ARG A 205 10.63 8.91 11.95
N GLU A 206 9.96 7.83 12.36
CA GLU A 206 10.14 7.34 13.73
C GLU A 206 11.61 6.91 13.89
N TRP A 207 12.18 7.19 15.05
CA TRP A 207 13.61 7.04 15.34
C TRP A 207 14.15 5.62 15.07
N TRP A 208 13.30 4.59 15.14
CA TRP A 208 13.66 3.19 15.03
C TRP A 208 13.56 2.62 13.61
N PHE A 209 13.01 3.37 12.64
CA PHE A 209 12.72 2.83 11.31
C PHE A 209 13.97 2.31 10.60
N ASP A 210 15.07 3.07 10.63
CA ASP A 210 16.31 2.69 9.95
C ASP A 210 17.05 1.54 10.65
N ASP A 211 16.93 1.47 11.97
CA ASP A 211 17.50 0.42 12.82
C ASP A 211 16.83 -0.92 12.53
N VAL A 212 15.50 -0.99 12.60
CA VAL A 212 14.76 -2.24 12.33
C VAL A 212 14.79 -2.57 10.83
N ALA A 213 14.89 -1.58 9.95
CA ALA A 213 15.04 -1.84 8.52
C ALA A 213 16.41 -2.41 8.11
N SER A 214 17.37 -2.51 9.04
CA SER A 214 18.61 -3.25 8.82
C SER A 214 18.48 -4.76 9.02
N LEU A 215 17.31 -5.26 9.49
CA LEU A 215 17.03 -6.68 9.64
C LEU A 215 16.70 -7.35 8.30
N SER A 216 16.93 -8.67 8.23
CA SER A 216 16.62 -9.47 7.05
C SER A 216 15.09 -9.54 6.80
N PRO A 217 14.65 -9.76 5.55
CA PRO A 217 13.22 -9.90 5.24
C PRO A 217 12.53 -10.99 6.06
N ALA A 218 13.20 -12.13 6.26
CA ALA A 218 12.67 -13.25 7.05
C ALA A 218 12.47 -12.85 8.52
N THR A 219 13.41 -12.08 9.10
CA THR A 219 13.32 -11.59 10.47
C THR A 219 12.16 -10.59 10.62
N VAL A 220 12.02 -9.65 9.68
CA VAL A 220 10.91 -8.67 9.71
C VAL A 220 9.56 -9.38 9.55
N GLU A 221 9.47 -10.33 8.63
CA GLU A 221 8.24 -11.12 8.42
C GLU A 221 7.86 -11.91 9.67
N LYS A 222 8.84 -12.56 10.31
CA LYS A 222 8.66 -13.23 11.59
C LYS A 222 8.22 -12.26 12.69
N ALA A 223 8.81 -11.07 12.75
CA ALA A 223 8.40 -10.04 13.70
C ALA A 223 6.94 -9.63 13.52
N MET A 224 6.51 -9.40 12.28
CA MET A 224 5.11 -9.08 11.97
C MET A 224 4.14 -10.18 12.42
N ARG A 225 4.55 -11.46 12.37
CA ARG A 225 3.74 -12.58 12.88
C ARG A 225 3.68 -12.61 14.41
N VAL A 226 4.82 -12.45 15.07
CA VAL A 226 4.90 -12.46 16.55
C VAL A 226 4.03 -11.38 17.17
N ILE A 227 4.00 -10.18 16.55
CA ILE A 227 3.18 -9.05 17.03
C ILE A 227 1.72 -9.10 16.53
N GLY A 228 1.30 -10.15 15.81
CA GLY A 228 -0.07 -10.29 15.30
C GLY A 228 -0.49 -9.22 14.29
N CYS A 229 0.47 -8.73 13.48
CA CYS A 229 0.24 -7.71 12.46
C CYS A 229 0.65 -8.19 11.06
N TYR A 230 0.61 -9.50 10.81
CA TYR A 230 0.95 -10.07 9.51
C TYR A 230 -0.30 -10.24 8.63
N GLY A 231 -0.16 -9.99 7.32
CA GLY A 231 -1.26 -10.09 6.37
C GLY A 231 -2.45 -9.20 6.74
N ALA A 232 -3.66 -9.79 6.73
CA ALA A 232 -4.92 -9.08 6.98
C ALA A 232 -5.13 -8.63 8.44
N GLU A 233 -4.26 -9.01 9.37
CA GLU A 233 -4.34 -8.61 10.77
C GLU A 233 -3.73 -7.23 11.02
N ASN A 234 -2.93 -6.74 10.06
CA ASN A 234 -2.26 -5.45 10.18
C ASN A 234 -3.26 -4.28 10.17
N LYS A 235 -3.59 -3.76 11.36
CA LYS A 235 -4.39 -2.52 11.54
C LYS A 235 -3.54 -1.33 11.98
N ASN A 236 -2.24 -1.55 12.21
CA ASN A 236 -1.37 -0.56 12.79
C ASN A 236 -0.75 0.33 11.70
N LEU A 237 -1.12 1.61 11.69
CA LEU A 237 -0.63 2.59 10.71
C LEU A 237 0.88 2.83 10.81
N THR A 238 1.45 2.86 12.02
CA THR A 238 2.89 3.03 12.23
C THR A 238 3.66 1.86 11.61
N LEU A 239 3.24 0.63 11.87
CA LEU A 239 3.85 -0.56 11.27
C LEU A 239 3.66 -0.58 9.75
N THR A 240 2.50 -0.14 9.26
CA THR A 240 2.25 -0.01 7.81
C THR A 240 3.23 0.98 7.15
N ARG A 241 3.45 2.14 7.78
CA ARG A 241 4.45 3.14 7.31
C ARG A 241 5.86 2.57 7.36
N PHE A 242 6.20 1.83 8.41
CA PHE A 242 7.47 1.13 8.52
C PHE A 242 7.65 0.11 7.39
N LEU A 243 6.65 -0.73 7.12
CA LEU A 243 6.72 -1.72 6.03
C LEU A 243 6.92 -1.04 4.68
N LEU A 244 6.19 0.02 4.37
CA LEU A 244 6.39 0.75 3.11
C LEU A 244 7.80 1.38 3.03
N HIS A 245 8.34 1.88 4.15
CA HIS A 245 9.71 2.36 4.22
C HIS A 245 10.73 1.22 4.00
N TYR A 246 10.52 0.07 4.65
CA TYR A 246 11.33 -1.13 4.52
C TYR A 246 11.37 -1.61 3.07
N LEU A 247 10.21 -1.75 2.43
CA LEU A 247 10.09 -2.20 1.04
C LEU A 247 10.78 -1.24 0.06
N ARG A 248 10.68 0.07 0.28
CA ARG A 248 11.42 1.07 -0.52
C ARG A 248 12.92 0.89 -0.37
N ARG A 249 13.43 0.77 0.86
CA ARG A 249 14.85 0.59 1.13
C ARG A 249 15.37 -0.71 0.55
N ALA A 250 14.62 -1.79 0.72
CA ALA A 250 14.93 -3.08 0.12
C ALA A 250 15.00 -2.96 -1.41
N ALA A 251 14.03 -2.28 -2.05
CA ALA A 251 14.03 -2.08 -3.50
C ALA A 251 15.27 -1.33 -4.02
N THR A 252 15.83 -0.38 -3.26
CA THR A 252 17.06 0.32 -3.64
C THR A 252 18.34 -0.51 -3.49
N LEU A 253 18.30 -1.55 -2.65
CA LEU A 253 19.46 -2.41 -2.35
C LEU A 253 19.47 -3.73 -3.14
N ARG A 254 18.43 -3.99 -3.96
CA ARG A 254 18.23 -5.26 -4.66
C ARG A 254 19.32 -5.55 -5.70
N LYS A 255 19.81 -6.80 -5.69
CA LYS A 255 20.32 -7.53 -6.86
C LYS A 255 19.17 -8.38 -7.45
N ALA A 256 19.26 -8.74 -8.72
CA ALA A 256 18.13 -9.22 -9.54
C ALA A 256 17.44 -10.54 -9.11
N ASP A 257 18.01 -11.32 -8.18
CA ASP A 257 17.58 -12.72 -7.92
C ASP A 257 16.55 -12.91 -6.78
N ASP A 258 16.33 -11.93 -5.90
CA ASP A 258 15.51 -12.12 -4.67
C ASP A 258 14.03 -11.72 -4.83
N GLN A 259 13.36 -12.08 -5.93
CA GLN A 259 12.00 -11.62 -6.25
C GLN A 259 10.89 -12.13 -5.30
N GLY A 260 11.09 -13.25 -4.60
CA GLY A 260 10.03 -13.88 -3.78
C GLY A 260 9.93 -13.39 -2.33
N CYS A 261 11.02 -12.96 -1.70
CA CYS A 261 11.11 -12.80 -0.25
C CYS A 261 10.38 -11.58 0.33
N LEU A 262 9.96 -10.61 -0.49
CA LEU A 262 9.30 -9.38 -0.02
C LEU A 262 7.79 -9.37 -0.29
N SER A 263 7.28 -10.36 -1.03
CA SER A 263 5.88 -10.41 -1.47
C SER A 263 4.90 -10.45 -0.29
N GLY A 264 5.18 -11.27 0.73
CA GLY A 264 4.36 -11.37 1.95
C GLY A 264 4.33 -10.08 2.78
N LEU A 265 5.48 -9.40 2.88
CA LEU A 265 5.58 -8.09 3.54
C LEU A 265 4.86 -6.99 2.74
N ALA A 266 4.95 -7.03 1.40
CA ALA A 266 4.22 -6.12 0.52
C ALA A 266 2.71 -6.29 0.67
N ASP A 267 2.22 -7.52 0.72
CA ASP A 267 0.81 -7.82 0.95
C ASP A 267 0.35 -7.33 2.32
N THR A 268 1.16 -7.56 3.37
CA THR A 268 0.90 -7.07 4.73
C THR A 268 0.82 -5.54 4.79
N ALA A 269 1.69 -4.84 4.06
CA ALA A 269 1.64 -3.39 3.96
C ALA A 269 0.35 -2.92 3.28
N VAL A 270 -0.07 -3.58 2.20
CA VAL A 270 -1.32 -3.25 1.48
C VAL A 270 -2.54 -3.46 2.37
N HIS A 271 -2.61 -4.57 3.12
CA HIS A 271 -3.66 -4.80 4.10
C HIS A 271 -3.71 -3.69 5.16
N GLY A 272 -2.55 -3.23 5.63
CA GLY A 272 -2.44 -2.10 6.54
C GLY A 272 -2.94 -0.78 5.95
N VAL A 273 -2.67 -0.53 4.66
CA VAL A 273 -3.19 0.64 3.95
C VAL A 273 -4.71 0.57 3.84
N GLU A 274 -5.27 -0.60 3.54
CA GLU A 274 -6.72 -0.83 3.40
C GLU A 274 -7.45 -0.70 4.74
N LEU A 275 -6.95 -1.34 5.80
CA LEU A 275 -7.61 -1.44 7.11
C LEU A 275 -7.29 -0.27 8.04
N GLY A 276 -6.10 0.31 7.96
CA GLY A 276 -5.62 1.37 8.85
C GLY A 276 -6.24 2.76 8.59
N GLY A 277 -7.25 2.86 7.71
CA GLY A 277 -7.94 4.11 7.41
C GLY A 277 -7.96 4.50 5.93
N GLY A 278 -7.44 3.66 5.03
CA GLY A 278 -7.61 3.81 3.58
C GLY A 278 -7.32 5.23 3.08
N ALA A 279 -8.29 5.81 2.39
CA ALA A 279 -8.25 7.17 1.82
C ALA A 279 -8.21 8.30 2.87
N ALA A 280 -8.52 8.03 4.14
CA ALA A 280 -8.46 9.02 5.22
C ALA A 280 -7.05 9.12 5.83
N ALA A 281 -6.29 8.01 5.84
CA ALA A 281 -4.95 7.95 6.43
C ALA A 281 -3.83 8.28 5.43
N PHE A 282 -4.07 8.06 4.12
CA PHE A 282 -3.09 8.27 3.06
C PHE A 282 -3.54 9.36 2.09
N SER A 283 -2.62 10.24 1.69
CA SER A 283 -2.84 11.18 0.59
C SER A 283 -2.87 10.44 -0.75
N CYS A 284 -3.50 11.01 -1.78
CA CYS A 284 -3.51 10.44 -3.14
C CYS A 284 -2.09 10.11 -3.64
N ARG A 285 -1.17 11.06 -3.51
CA ARG A 285 0.27 10.85 -3.82
C ARG A 285 0.90 9.74 -2.98
N GLY A 286 0.53 9.62 -1.70
CA GLY A 286 0.97 8.54 -0.82
C GLY A 286 0.50 7.16 -1.28
N LEU A 287 -0.73 7.05 -1.78
CA LEU A 287 -1.27 5.80 -2.33
C LEU A 287 -0.59 5.40 -3.65
N PHE A 288 -0.34 6.36 -4.55
CA PHE A 288 0.46 6.09 -5.76
C PHE A 288 1.88 5.64 -5.42
N TRP A 289 2.51 6.28 -4.43
CA TRP A 289 3.82 5.86 -3.95
C TRP A 289 3.80 4.46 -3.34
N ALA A 290 2.80 4.13 -2.51
CA ALA A 290 2.61 2.79 -1.97
C ALA A 290 2.41 1.75 -3.08
N LEU A 291 1.63 2.08 -4.12
CA LEU A 291 1.41 1.21 -5.27
C LEU A 291 2.71 0.92 -6.01
N ARG A 292 3.55 1.94 -6.24
CA ARG A 292 4.85 1.78 -6.89
C ARG A 292 5.79 0.91 -6.03
N VAL A 293 5.92 1.21 -4.75
CA VAL A 293 6.83 0.50 -3.82
C VAL A 293 6.44 -0.96 -3.67
N ALA A 294 5.18 -1.24 -3.39
CA ALA A 294 4.74 -2.59 -3.12
C ALA A 294 4.58 -3.42 -4.43
N SER A 295 4.40 -2.78 -5.59
CA SER A 295 4.47 -3.48 -6.89
C SER A 295 5.91 -3.88 -7.22
N ALA A 296 6.89 -3.02 -6.95
CA ALA A 296 8.31 -3.35 -7.11
C ALA A 296 8.76 -4.49 -6.17
N ALA A 297 8.11 -4.64 -5.02
CA ALA A 297 8.34 -5.73 -4.08
C ALA A 297 7.60 -7.05 -4.42
N GLY A 298 6.83 -7.09 -5.52
CA GLY A 298 6.15 -8.31 -5.97
C GLY A 298 4.88 -8.66 -5.20
N MET A 299 4.07 -7.67 -4.79
CA MET A 299 2.76 -7.91 -4.16
C MET A 299 1.86 -8.83 -5.00
N SER A 300 0.92 -9.51 -4.34
CA SER A 300 -0.06 -10.37 -5.01
C SER A 300 -1.06 -9.59 -5.85
N ARG A 301 -1.68 -10.28 -6.83
CA ARG A 301 -2.71 -9.70 -7.70
C ARG A 301 -3.95 -9.23 -6.94
N GLU A 302 -4.23 -9.82 -5.78
CA GLU A 302 -5.36 -9.40 -4.93
C GLU A 302 -5.05 -8.08 -4.22
N CYS A 303 -3.89 -8.00 -3.57
CA CYS A 303 -3.41 -6.77 -2.93
C CYS A 303 -3.29 -5.63 -3.95
N ARG A 304 -2.79 -5.91 -5.16
CA ARG A 304 -2.77 -4.92 -6.24
C ARG A 304 -4.16 -4.36 -6.53
N ARG A 305 -5.18 -5.22 -6.67
CA ARG A 305 -6.57 -4.80 -6.90
C ARG A 305 -7.15 -4.01 -5.72
N LYS A 306 -6.81 -4.34 -4.48
CA LYS A 306 -7.20 -3.57 -3.28
C LYS A 306 -6.63 -2.15 -3.34
N LEU A 307 -5.33 -2.02 -3.63
CA LEU A 307 -4.68 -0.74 -3.68
C LEU A 307 -5.10 0.10 -4.90
N GLU A 308 -5.24 -0.51 -6.09
CA GLU A 308 -5.80 0.15 -7.28
C GLU A 308 -7.23 0.66 -7.02
N ARG A 309 -8.04 -0.06 -6.24
CA ARG A 309 -9.38 0.43 -5.83
C ARG A 309 -9.31 1.69 -4.97
N LEU A 310 -8.37 1.77 -4.03
CA LEU A 310 -8.17 2.96 -3.19
C LEU A 310 -7.66 4.15 -4.02
N VAL A 311 -6.65 3.92 -4.85
CA VAL A 311 -6.09 4.95 -5.75
C VAL A 311 -7.15 5.46 -6.72
N GLY A 312 -7.89 4.55 -7.36
CA GLY A 312 -8.93 4.90 -8.33
C GLY A 312 -10.04 5.77 -7.73
N LYS A 313 -10.43 5.54 -6.47
CA LYS A 313 -11.41 6.39 -5.77
C LYS A 313 -10.95 7.83 -5.51
N MET A 314 -9.64 8.09 -5.51
CA MET A 314 -9.04 9.41 -5.25
C MET A 314 -8.46 10.08 -6.50
N LEU A 315 -8.80 9.57 -7.70
CA LEU A 315 -8.20 10.03 -8.95
C LEU A 315 -8.46 11.53 -9.23
N ASP A 316 -9.53 12.10 -8.69
CA ASP A 316 -9.85 13.53 -8.77
C ASP A 316 -8.87 14.44 -8.00
N GLN A 317 -8.05 13.86 -7.11
CA GLN A 317 -7.00 14.54 -6.35
C GLN A 317 -5.60 14.32 -6.93
N ALA A 318 -5.46 13.49 -7.97
CA ALA A 318 -4.17 13.15 -8.55
C ALA A 318 -3.64 14.27 -9.46
N THR A 319 -2.32 14.41 -9.49
CA THR A 319 -1.62 15.24 -10.47
C THR A 319 -1.16 14.41 -11.67
N LEU A 320 -0.73 15.08 -12.75
CA LEU A 320 -0.18 14.40 -13.92
C LEU A 320 1.04 13.54 -13.54
N ASP A 321 1.93 14.05 -12.69
CA ASP A 321 3.14 13.34 -12.24
C ASP A 321 2.82 12.06 -11.42
N ASP A 322 1.70 12.06 -10.71
CA ASP A 322 1.27 10.89 -9.93
C ASP A 322 0.87 9.72 -10.83
N ILE A 323 0.21 10.00 -11.96
CA ILE A 323 -0.29 8.99 -12.92
C ILE A 323 0.73 8.59 -13.99
N LEU A 324 1.82 9.32 -14.16
CA LEU A 324 2.94 8.92 -15.02
C LEU A 324 3.74 7.79 -14.35
N VAL A 325 3.21 6.58 -14.41
CA VAL A 325 3.82 5.35 -13.88
C VAL A 325 4.53 4.62 -15.02
N SER A 326 5.79 4.23 -14.81
CA SER A 326 6.58 3.49 -15.82
C SER A 326 6.02 2.08 -16.07
N GLY A 327 6.03 1.65 -17.32
CA GLY A 327 5.61 0.30 -17.72
C GLY A 327 6.72 -0.75 -17.58
N ASP A 328 6.34 -2.02 -17.37
CA ASP A 328 7.29 -3.15 -17.33
C ASP A 328 7.46 -3.86 -18.69
N GLY A 329 6.65 -3.50 -19.70
CA GLY A 329 6.42 -4.29 -20.91
C GLY A 329 6.59 -3.52 -22.23
N GLY A 330 7.72 -2.85 -22.41
CA GLY A 330 8.16 -2.27 -23.70
C GLY A 330 7.62 -0.87 -24.05
N GLY A 331 6.66 -0.34 -23.30
CA GLY A 331 6.23 1.07 -23.39
C GLY A 331 6.77 1.90 -22.22
N VAL A 332 6.89 3.22 -22.41
CA VAL A 332 7.44 4.11 -21.38
C VAL A 332 6.52 4.18 -20.15
N TYR A 333 5.20 4.08 -20.37
CA TYR A 333 4.17 4.22 -19.34
C TYR A 333 3.24 3.00 -19.23
N ASP A 334 2.78 2.69 -18.01
CA ASP A 334 1.74 1.69 -17.76
C ASP A 334 0.34 2.27 -18.02
N VAL A 335 -0.01 2.34 -19.31
CA VAL A 335 -1.33 2.78 -19.78
C VAL A 335 -2.45 1.87 -19.25
N SER A 336 -2.17 0.58 -19.06
CA SER A 336 -3.16 -0.39 -18.60
C SER A 336 -3.59 -0.12 -17.16
N LEU A 337 -2.67 0.30 -16.30
CA LEU A 337 -2.98 0.75 -14.95
C LEU A 337 -3.95 1.93 -14.97
N ILE A 338 -3.67 2.96 -15.79
CA ILE A 338 -4.52 4.15 -15.83
C ILE A 338 -5.93 3.82 -16.31
N ILE A 339 -6.08 2.97 -17.32
CA ILE A 339 -7.41 2.49 -17.76
C ILE A 339 -8.15 1.80 -16.61
N ARG A 340 -7.48 0.96 -15.81
CA ARG A 340 -8.10 0.31 -14.63
C ARG A 340 -8.51 1.32 -13.56
N LEU A 341 -7.65 2.29 -13.24
CA LEU A 341 -7.93 3.33 -12.24
C LEU A 341 -9.11 4.21 -12.64
N VAL A 342 -9.16 4.64 -13.91
CA VAL A 342 -10.31 5.41 -14.45
C VAL A 342 -11.59 4.60 -14.36
N ARG A 343 -11.55 3.31 -14.69
CA ARG A 343 -12.71 2.43 -14.62
C ARG A 343 -13.24 2.29 -13.18
N VAL A 344 -12.34 2.16 -12.19
CA VAL A 344 -12.70 2.19 -10.76
C VAL A 344 -13.35 3.52 -10.39
N PHE A 345 -12.75 4.64 -10.78
CA PHE A 345 -13.27 5.98 -10.47
C PHE A 345 -14.68 6.20 -11.03
N VAL A 346 -14.90 5.83 -12.30
CA VAL A 346 -16.20 5.98 -12.95
C VAL A 346 -17.27 5.14 -12.24
N SER A 347 -16.95 3.90 -11.85
CA SER A 347 -17.86 3.06 -11.08
C SER A 347 -18.16 3.66 -9.71
N SER A 348 -17.15 4.15 -8.97
CA SER A 348 -17.40 4.75 -7.64
C SER A 348 -18.28 5.98 -7.71
N VAL A 349 -18.11 6.83 -8.74
CA VAL A 349 -18.96 8.02 -8.93
C VAL A 349 -20.40 7.64 -9.30
N LYS A 350 -20.63 6.52 -9.99
CA LYS A 350 -21.97 6.01 -10.29
C LYS A 350 -22.65 5.47 -9.04
N GLU A 351 -21.95 4.67 -8.24
CA GLU A 351 -22.44 4.13 -6.98
C GLU A 351 -22.84 5.26 -6.01
N GLU A 352 -22.03 6.32 -5.89
CA GLU A 352 -22.34 7.51 -5.08
C GLU A 352 -23.66 8.20 -5.50
N LYS A 353 -23.95 8.24 -6.81
CA LYS A 353 -25.17 8.84 -7.37
C LYS A 353 -26.41 7.99 -7.16
N GLU A 354 -26.27 6.67 -7.17
CA GLU A 354 -27.40 5.74 -6.95
C GLU A 354 -27.76 5.63 -5.46
N ALA A 355 -26.77 5.73 -4.56
CA ALA A 355 -26.98 5.68 -3.12
C ALA A 355 -27.59 6.97 -2.53
N THR A 356 -27.44 8.11 -3.21
CA THR A 356 -27.93 9.41 -2.73
C THR A 356 -29.22 9.78 -3.47
N SER A 357 -30.35 9.92 -2.76
CA SER A 357 -31.59 10.49 -3.31
C SER A 357 -31.33 11.87 -3.95
N PRO A 358 -32.12 12.34 -4.93
CA PRO A 358 -31.79 13.52 -5.75
C PRO A 358 -31.69 14.78 -4.88
N SER A 359 -30.48 15.05 -4.42
CA SER A 359 -30.10 16.13 -3.50
C SER A 359 -28.93 16.91 -4.11
N PRO A 360 -28.69 18.17 -3.70
CA PRO A 360 -27.72 19.09 -4.33
C PRO A 360 -26.24 18.64 -4.34
N LEU A 361 -25.91 17.50 -3.73
CA LEU A 361 -24.59 16.85 -3.78
C LEU A 361 -24.21 16.33 -5.18
N SER A 362 -25.15 16.21 -6.13
CA SER A 362 -24.86 15.74 -7.49
C SER A 362 -23.86 16.64 -8.25
N SER A 363 -23.79 17.91 -7.86
CA SER A 363 -22.84 18.90 -8.39
C SER A 363 -21.38 18.54 -8.08
N SER A 364 -21.10 18.02 -6.88
CA SER A 364 -19.76 17.64 -6.43
C SER A 364 -19.22 16.45 -7.22
N SER A 365 -20.01 15.38 -7.36
CA SER A 365 -19.62 14.19 -8.14
C SER A 365 -19.37 14.53 -9.62
N GLN A 366 -20.14 15.45 -10.19
CA GLN A 366 -19.92 15.89 -11.57
C GLN A 366 -18.68 16.79 -11.71
N GLU A 367 -18.36 17.61 -10.71
CA GLU A 367 -17.11 18.37 -10.69
C GLU A 367 -15.88 17.45 -10.58
N ARG A 368 -15.93 16.43 -9.70
CA ARG A 368 -14.90 15.39 -9.61
C ARG A 368 -14.69 14.68 -10.95
N MET A 369 -15.78 14.32 -11.62
CA MET A 369 -15.75 13.71 -12.96
C MET A 369 -15.04 14.61 -14.00
N ARG A 370 -15.33 15.92 -13.99
CA ARG A 370 -14.65 16.89 -14.87
C ARG A 370 -13.18 17.10 -14.54
N LYS A 371 -12.81 17.08 -13.26
CA LYS A 371 -11.40 17.14 -12.83
C LYS A 371 -10.61 15.96 -13.40
N VAL A 372 -11.15 14.75 -13.29
CA VAL A 372 -10.54 13.55 -13.89
C VAL A 372 -10.52 13.62 -15.42
N GLY A 373 -11.58 14.13 -16.07
CA GLY A 373 -11.58 14.40 -17.52
C GLY A 373 -10.39 15.24 -17.97
N ARG A 374 -10.17 16.38 -17.31
CA ARG A 374 -9.01 17.25 -17.61
C ARG A 374 -7.67 16.57 -17.33
N LEU A 375 -7.59 15.73 -16.29
CA LEU A 375 -6.38 14.98 -15.96
C LEU A 375 -6.05 13.93 -17.04
N VAL A 376 -7.05 13.17 -17.47
CA VAL A 376 -6.90 12.14 -18.51
C VAL A 376 -6.56 12.77 -19.87
N ASP A 377 -7.15 13.92 -20.22
CA ASP A 377 -6.81 14.61 -21.47
C ASP A 377 -5.35 15.13 -21.46
N LYS A 378 -4.86 15.60 -20.31
CA LYS A 378 -3.42 15.96 -20.14
C LYS A 378 -2.52 14.73 -20.24
N TYR A 379 -2.89 13.64 -19.59
CA TYR A 379 -2.17 12.38 -19.67
C TYR A 379 -2.11 11.85 -21.10
N LEU A 380 -3.22 11.88 -21.81
CA LEU A 380 -3.30 11.45 -23.20
C LEU A 380 -2.34 12.26 -24.07
N ALA A 381 -2.29 13.59 -23.90
CA ALA A 381 -1.35 14.45 -24.61
C ALA A 381 0.12 14.11 -24.27
N GLU A 382 0.42 13.79 -23.00
CA GLU A 382 1.78 13.44 -22.55
C GLU A 382 2.27 12.12 -23.15
N ILE A 383 1.41 11.10 -23.26
CA ILE A 383 1.79 9.80 -23.82
C ILE A 383 1.72 9.76 -25.36
N SER A 384 1.09 10.75 -26.00
CA SER A 384 0.87 10.78 -27.45
C SER A 384 2.16 10.73 -28.30
N PRO A 385 3.29 11.31 -27.87
CA PRO A 385 4.56 11.18 -28.59
C PRO A 385 5.22 9.79 -28.49
N ASP A 386 4.79 8.91 -27.58
CA ASP A 386 5.43 7.61 -27.36
C ASP A 386 5.16 6.66 -28.53
N HIS A 387 6.21 6.28 -29.28
CA HIS A 387 6.12 5.32 -30.39
C HIS A 387 5.71 3.90 -29.94
N GLY A 388 5.84 3.57 -28.65
CA GLY A 388 5.33 2.32 -28.08
C GLY A 388 3.81 2.34 -27.85
N LEU A 389 3.14 3.48 -28.01
CA LEU A 389 1.70 3.62 -27.83
C LEU A 389 0.94 3.24 -29.11
N GLY A 390 0.41 2.01 -29.14
CA GLY A 390 -0.45 1.57 -30.24
C GLY A 390 -1.83 2.26 -30.26
N VAL A 391 -2.45 2.30 -31.46
CA VAL A 391 -3.77 2.91 -31.73
C VAL A 391 -4.86 2.43 -30.76
N SER A 392 -4.90 1.13 -30.45
CA SER A 392 -5.90 0.56 -29.54
C SER A 392 -5.77 1.06 -28.11
N ARG A 393 -4.54 1.27 -27.62
CA ARG A 393 -4.28 1.80 -26.27
C ARG A 393 -4.61 3.29 -26.21
N PHE A 394 -4.26 4.06 -27.24
CA PHE A 394 -4.64 5.47 -27.35
C PHE A 394 -6.17 5.63 -27.25
N LEU A 395 -6.92 4.88 -28.07
CA LEU A 395 -8.37 4.91 -28.08
C LEU A 395 -8.97 4.48 -26.73
N ALA A 396 -8.43 3.42 -26.13
CA ALA A 396 -8.92 2.94 -24.84
C ALA A 396 -8.81 3.99 -23.73
N VAL A 397 -7.78 4.85 -23.75
CA VAL A 397 -7.66 5.97 -22.81
C VAL A 397 -8.63 7.09 -23.17
N ALA A 398 -8.68 7.50 -24.45
CA ALA A 398 -9.56 8.58 -24.90
C ALA A 398 -11.05 8.30 -24.59
N GLU A 399 -11.48 7.05 -24.77
CA GLU A 399 -12.85 6.58 -24.58
C GLU A 399 -13.14 6.04 -23.16
N SER A 400 -12.16 6.08 -22.25
CA SER A 400 -12.30 5.54 -20.88
C SER A 400 -13.32 6.29 -20.01
N LEU A 401 -13.66 7.54 -20.38
CA LEU A 401 -14.54 8.42 -19.63
C LEU A 401 -15.83 8.71 -20.40
N PRO A 402 -16.97 8.88 -19.70
CA PRO A 402 -18.22 9.28 -20.33
C PRO A 402 -18.17 10.73 -20.84
N ASP A 403 -19.04 11.06 -21.79
CA ASP A 403 -19.18 12.42 -22.33
C ASP A 403 -19.44 13.50 -21.29
N SER A 404 -20.03 13.16 -20.14
CA SER A 404 -20.28 14.09 -19.03
C SER A 404 -19.02 14.53 -18.27
N ALA A 405 -17.89 13.83 -18.47
CA ALA A 405 -16.59 14.19 -17.92
C ALA A 405 -15.92 15.35 -18.66
N ARG A 406 -16.39 15.67 -19.87
CA ARG A 406 -15.80 16.68 -20.75
C ARG A 406 -16.82 17.77 -21.09
N ASP A 407 -16.46 19.00 -20.77
CA ASP A 407 -17.20 20.19 -21.21
C ASP A 407 -16.92 20.46 -22.70
N CYS A 408 -15.68 20.23 -23.15
CA CYS A 408 -15.29 20.22 -24.56
C CYS A 408 -14.28 19.10 -24.86
N TYR A 409 -14.10 18.78 -26.14
CA TYR A 409 -13.17 17.74 -26.62
C TYR A 409 -11.84 18.29 -27.15
N ASP A 410 -11.56 19.57 -26.94
CA ASP A 410 -10.36 20.24 -27.45
C ASP A 410 -9.06 19.63 -26.90
N GLY A 411 -9.07 19.21 -25.63
CA GLY A 411 -7.94 18.51 -25.01
C GLY A 411 -7.63 17.17 -25.67
N VAL A 412 -8.67 16.39 -25.98
CA VAL A 412 -8.56 15.11 -26.70
C VAL A 412 -8.10 15.36 -28.15
N TYR A 413 -8.65 16.38 -28.82
CA TYR A 413 -8.20 16.77 -30.16
C TYR A 413 -6.72 17.15 -30.19
N ARG A 414 -6.26 17.93 -29.21
CA ARG A 414 -4.85 18.31 -29.10
C ARG A 414 -3.95 17.07 -28.91
N ALA A 415 -4.35 16.13 -28.05
CA ALA A 415 -3.62 14.88 -27.89
C ALA A 415 -3.60 14.05 -29.18
N LEU A 416 -4.74 13.97 -29.88
CA LEU A 416 -4.84 13.30 -31.17
C LEU A 416 -3.92 13.92 -32.22
N ASP A 417 -3.87 15.25 -32.32
CA ASP A 417 -2.99 15.93 -33.28
C ASP A 417 -1.51 15.62 -33.01
N ILE A 418 -1.10 15.67 -31.72
CA ILE A 418 0.25 15.27 -31.29
C ILE A 418 0.54 13.81 -31.68
N TYR A 419 -0.43 12.90 -31.46
CA TYR A 419 -0.28 11.49 -31.81
C TYR A 419 -0.13 11.27 -33.32
N LEU A 420 -0.96 11.94 -34.13
CA LEU A 420 -0.87 11.88 -35.59
C LEU A 420 0.43 12.50 -36.12
N GLU A 421 0.96 13.50 -35.43
CA GLU A 421 2.26 14.11 -35.73
C GLU A 421 3.43 13.17 -35.46
N SER A 422 3.43 12.51 -34.30
CA SER A 422 4.50 11.57 -33.90
C SER A 422 4.43 10.22 -34.63
N HIS A 423 3.25 9.81 -35.12
CA HIS A 423 3.04 8.51 -35.76
C HIS A 423 2.79 8.64 -37.27
N ALA A 424 3.80 9.08 -38.02
CA ALA A 424 3.69 9.31 -39.46
C ALA A 424 3.31 8.05 -40.29
N ALA A 425 3.63 6.85 -39.78
CA ALA A 425 3.40 5.56 -40.45
C ALA A 425 1.93 5.08 -40.44
N LEU A 426 1.02 5.81 -39.79
CA LEU A 426 -0.39 5.43 -39.70
C LEU A 426 -1.10 5.45 -41.07
N THR A 427 -1.88 4.41 -41.34
CA THR A 427 -2.75 4.30 -42.51
C THR A 427 -3.95 5.26 -42.43
N VAL A 428 -4.58 5.54 -43.58
CA VAL A 428 -5.77 6.40 -43.63
C VAL A 428 -6.92 5.83 -42.79
N GLU A 429 -7.06 4.51 -42.72
CA GLU A 429 -8.07 3.82 -41.93
C GLU A 429 -7.82 3.95 -40.42
N GLU A 430 -6.57 3.82 -39.98
CA GLU A 430 -6.19 4.02 -38.57
C GLU A 430 -6.42 5.47 -38.15
N ARG A 431 -6.03 6.44 -38.99
CA ARG A 431 -6.31 7.87 -38.75
C ARG A 431 -7.81 8.13 -38.64
N GLY A 432 -8.60 7.52 -39.51
CA GLY A 432 -10.06 7.61 -39.46
C GLY A 432 -10.65 6.97 -38.19
N THR A 433 -10.06 5.87 -37.72
CA THR A 433 -10.47 5.18 -36.50
C THR A 433 -10.13 6.00 -35.26
N LEU A 434 -8.94 6.61 -35.20
CA LEU A 434 -8.51 7.51 -34.14
C LEU A 434 -9.44 8.71 -33.98
N CYS A 435 -9.89 9.31 -35.08
CA CYS A 435 -10.80 10.46 -35.02
C CYS A 435 -12.17 10.15 -34.40
N ARG A 436 -12.57 8.87 -34.26
CA ARG A 436 -13.85 8.49 -33.65
C ARG A 436 -13.94 8.81 -32.17
N CYS A 437 -12.81 8.98 -31.48
CA CYS A 437 -12.79 9.33 -30.06
C CYS A 437 -13.21 10.79 -29.78
N LEU A 438 -13.49 11.59 -30.83
CA LEU A 438 -13.91 12.99 -30.70
C LEU A 438 -15.43 13.14 -30.80
N ASN A 439 -16.03 13.84 -29.84
CA ASN A 439 -17.39 14.35 -30.00
C ASN A 439 -17.36 15.71 -30.69
N TYR A 440 -17.62 15.74 -32.00
CA TYR A 440 -17.57 16.95 -32.82
C TYR A 440 -18.57 18.05 -32.41
N GLY A 441 -19.67 17.68 -31.72
CA GLY A 441 -20.64 18.64 -31.18
C GLY A 441 -20.14 19.38 -29.94
N LYS A 442 -19.10 18.85 -29.29
CA LYS A 442 -18.44 19.44 -28.11
C LYS A 442 -17.04 19.98 -28.41
N LEU A 443 -16.66 20.09 -29.67
CA LEU A 443 -15.45 20.84 -30.05
C LEU A 443 -15.77 22.32 -30.07
N THR A 444 -14.82 23.15 -29.62
CA THR A 444 -14.93 24.59 -29.84
C THR A 444 -14.77 24.92 -31.33
N LEU A 445 -15.28 26.09 -31.73
CA LEU A 445 -15.17 26.55 -33.11
C LEU A 445 -13.71 26.66 -33.58
N GLU A 446 -12.80 27.03 -32.67
CA GLU A 446 -11.36 27.12 -32.95
C GLU A 446 -10.77 25.73 -33.20
N ALA A 447 -10.97 24.78 -32.26
CA ALA A 447 -10.50 23.41 -32.42
C ALA A 447 -11.08 22.73 -33.67
N CYS A 448 -12.34 23.01 -34.01
CA CYS A 448 -12.97 22.49 -35.22
C CYS A 448 -12.35 23.05 -36.51
N LYS A 449 -12.02 24.35 -36.54
CA LYS A 449 -11.31 24.98 -37.67
C LYS A 449 -9.91 24.40 -37.83
N ASP A 450 -9.21 24.17 -36.73
CA ASP A 450 -7.86 23.60 -36.75
C ASP A 450 -7.89 22.14 -37.22
N LEU A 451 -8.85 21.36 -36.71
CA LEU A 451 -9.13 19.99 -37.17
C LEU A 451 -9.37 19.95 -38.68
N ALA A 452 -10.18 20.87 -39.20
CA ALA A 452 -10.49 20.92 -40.63
C ALA A 452 -9.30 21.33 -41.52
N LYS A 453 -8.32 22.07 -40.97
CA LYS A 453 -7.09 22.46 -41.68
C LYS A 453 -6.03 21.37 -41.63
N ASN A 454 -6.14 20.42 -40.70
CA ASN A 454 -5.14 19.41 -40.47
C ASN A 454 -5.14 18.36 -41.60
N ARG A 455 -4.07 18.36 -42.40
CA ARG A 455 -3.91 17.46 -43.56
C ARG A 455 -3.76 15.99 -43.16
N ARG A 456 -3.44 15.69 -41.89
CA ARG A 456 -3.33 14.31 -41.38
C ARG A 456 -4.72 13.69 -41.17
N ILE A 457 -5.77 14.51 -41.09
CA ILE A 457 -7.14 14.06 -40.83
C ILE A 457 -7.86 13.76 -42.15
N PRO A 458 -8.55 12.61 -42.27
CA PRO A 458 -9.32 12.30 -43.48
C PRO A 458 -10.36 13.37 -43.82
N ALA A 459 -10.45 13.75 -45.10
CA ALA A 459 -11.31 14.85 -45.55
C ALA A 459 -12.80 14.67 -45.18
N GLY A 460 -13.32 13.44 -45.23
CA GLY A 460 -14.70 13.14 -44.84
C GLY A 460 -14.98 13.49 -43.36
N ILE A 461 -13.99 13.29 -42.49
CA ILE A 461 -14.08 13.60 -41.07
C ILE A 461 -14.02 15.10 -40.82
N ALA A 462 -13.13 15.81 -41.54
CA ALA A 462 -13.06 17.27 -41.48
C ALA A 462 -14.41 17.91 -41.88
N VAL A 463 -15.06 17.42 -42.94
CA VAL A 463 -16.38 17.88 -43.37
C VAL A 463 -17.44 17.58 -42.31
N GLN A 464 -17.42 16.37 -41.73
CA GLN A 464 -18.35 15.98 -40.66
C GLN A 464 -18.21 16.89 -39.44
N ALA A 465 -16.99 17.17 -38.99
CA ALA A 465 -16.73 18.06 -37.86
C ALA A 465 -17.19 19.50 -38.13
N LEU A 466 -16.98 20.03 -39.34
CA LEU A 466 -17.49 21.36 -39.71
C LEU A 466 -19.02 21.39 -39.77
N SER A 467 -19.64 20.28 -40.17
CA SER A 467 -21.11 20.19 -40.26
C SER A 467 -21.78 20.18 -38.88
N SER A 468 -21.14 19.63 -37.84
CA SER A 468 -21.69 19.61 -36.48
C SER A 468 -21.71 20.99 -35.81
N GLN A 469 -20.92 21.95 -36.30
CA GLN A 469 -20.92 23.34 -35.85
C GLN A 469 -22.02 24.20 -36.50
N ARG A 470 -22.68 23.71 -37.55
CA ARG A 470 -23.78 24.43 -38.20
C ARG A 470 -25.05 24.26 -37.38
N VAL A 471 -25.44 25.31 -36.65
CA VAL A 471 -26.78 25.42 -36.04
C VAL A 471 -27.85 25.17 -37.12
N PRO A 472 -28.95 24.44 -36.85
CA PRO A 472 -30.05 24.31 -37.80
C PRO A 472 -30.53 25.72 -38.18
N LYS A 473 -30.38 26.09 -39.46
CA LYS A 473 -30.96 27.33 -39.97
C LYS A 473 -32.46 27.25 -39.74
N LEU A 474 -33.02 28.18 -38.95
CA LEU A 474 -34.47 28.41 -38.92
C LEU A 474 -34.92 28.61 -40.39
N PRO A 475 -36.00 27.95 -40.87
CA PRO A 475 -36.43 28.15 -42.24
C PRO A 475 -36.85 29.62 -42.42
N ASN A 476 -36.23 30.31 -43.39
CA ASN A 476 -36.67 31.63 -43.85
C ASN A 476 -38.13 31.52 -44.33
N PRO A 477 -39.07 32.32 -43.82
CA PRO A 477 -40.45 32.30 -44.28
C PRO A 477 -40.54 33.20 -45.50
N LEU A 478 -40.32 32.66 -46.71
CA LEU A 478 -40.75 33.26 -47.99
C LEU A 478 -40.39 32.31 -49.16
N SER A 479 -41.24 31.31 -49.41
CA SER A 479 -41.50 30.76 -50.75
C SER A 479 -42.61 29.67 -50.68
N PRO A 480 -43.58 29.65 -51.62
CA PRO A 480 -44.71 28.73 -51.54
C PRO A 480 -44.44 27.37 -52.23
N SER A 481 -44.84 26.31 -51.52
CA SER A 481 -45.24 24.95 -51.94
C SER A 481 -44.32 24.05 -52.79
N ARG A 482 -43.90 22.91 -52.21
CA ARG A 482 -44.49 21.57 -52.45
C ARG A 482 -43.98 20.58 -51.37
N THR A 483 -44.88 19.72 -50.92
CA THR A 483 -44.78 18.81 -49.76
C THR A 483 -43.65 17.76 -49.87
N PRO A 484 -43.13 17.24 -48.73
CA PRO A 484 -43.66 15.96 -48.24
C PRO A 484 -43.84 15.88 -46.70
N ARG A 485 -44.65 14.87 -46.33
CA ARG A 485 -45.10 14.42 -45.00
C ARG A 485 -44.13 14.65 -43.84
N ARG A 486 -44.62 15.32 -42.79
CA ARG A 486 -44.09 15.31 -41.42
C ARG A 486 -45.19 14.82 -40.49
N VAL A 487 -45.09 13.57 -40.07
CA VAL A 487 -45.80 12.99 -38.92
C VAL A 487 -44.67 12.23 -38.22
N VAL A 488 -44.10 12.73 -37.12
CA VAL A 488 -44.38 12.20 -35.76
C VAL A 488 -43.90 13.17 -34.64
N VAL A 489 -43.36 14.36 -34.93
CA VAL A 489 -42.71 15.21 -33.90
C VAL A 489 -43.64 16.21 -33.18
N ASP A 490 -44.84 16.48 -33.71
CA ASP A 490 -45.75 17.47 -33.08
C ASP A 490 -46.60 16.90 -31.93
N GLU A 491 -46.84 15.59 -31.86
CA GLU A 491 -47.65 14.99 -30.79
C GLU A 491 -46.94 15.03 -29.42
N GLU A 492 -45.63 14.77 -29.36
CA GLU A 492 -44.87 14.82 -28.09
C GLU A 492 -44.77 16.25 -27.54
N LYS A 493 -44.68 17.25 -28.41
CA LYS A 493 -44.59 18.65 -28.00
C LYS A 493 -45.93 19.19 -27.48
N GLU A 494 -47.04 18.77 -28.09
CA GLU A 494 -48.37 19.11 -27.59
C GLU A 494 -48.71 18.32 -26.31
N ALA A 495 -48.29 17.05 -26.19
CA ALA A 495 -48.41 16.28 -24.96
C ALA A 495 -47.65 16.95 -23.80
N LEU A 496 -46.40 17.37 -24.02
CA LEU A 496 -45.61 18.10 -23.03
C LEU A 496 -46.26 19.44 -22.64
N ARG A 497 -46.93 20.13 -23.56
CA ARG A 497 -47.67 21.38 -23.26
C ARG A 497 -48.91 21.12 -22.41
N VAL A 498 -49.64 20.05 -22.69
CA VAL A 498 -50.81 19.64 -21.90
C VAL A 498 -50.39 19.26 -20.47
N ASP A 499 -49.29 18.52 -20.32
CA ASP A 499 -48.76 18.13 -19.01
C ASP A 499 -48.26 19.34 -18.20
N LEU A 500 -47.64 20.32 -18.85
CA LEU A 500 -47.20 21.56 -18.19
C LEU A 500 -48.38 22.38 -17.68
N ARG A 501 -49.47 22.46 -18.46
CA ARG A 501 -50.71 23.13 -18.01
C ARG A 501 -51.38 22.36 -16.86
N LYS A 502 -51.34 21.03 -16.90
CA LYS A 502 -51.89 20.18 -15.82
C LYS A 502 -51.10 20.33 -14.53
N MET A 503 -49.76 20.42 -14.61
CA MET A 503 -48.91 20.74 -13.46
C MET A 503 -49.20 22.14 -12.91
N GLN A 504 -49.35 23.14 -13.77
CA GLN A 504 -49.70 24.51 -13.33
C GLN A 504 -51.05 24.54 -12.59
N GLY A 505 -52.06 23.80 -13.06
CA GLY A 505 -53.34 23.66 -12.35
C GLY A 505 -53.18 23.06 -10.94
N ARG A 506 -52.40 21.97 -10.82
CA ARG A 506 -52.14 21.31 -9.53
C ARG A 506 -51.36 22.20 -8.56
N VAL A 507 -50.46 23.04 -9.05
CA VAL A 507 -49.73 24.01 -8.22
C VAL A 507 -50.70 25.05 -7.65
N VAL A 508 -51.64 25.56 -8.45
CA VAL A 508 -52.66 26.51 -7.98
C VAL A 508 -53.60 25.86 -6.95
N GLU A 509 -54.00 24.61 -7.15
CA GLU A 509 -54.79 23.85 -6.17
C GLU A 509 -54.03 23.67 -4.86
N LEU A 510 -52.74 23.31 -4.91
CA LEU A 510 -51.87 23.18 -3.74
C LEU A 510 -51.68 24.51 -3.01
N GLU A 511 -51.48 25.61 -3.73
CA GLU A 511 -51.38 26.94 -3.12
C GLU A 511 -52.69 27.35 -2.42
N THR A 512 -53.83 26.95 -2.97
CA THR A 512 -55.15 27.20 -2.38
C THR A 512 -55.33 26.38 -1.11
N ALA A 513 -55.01 25.08 -1.14
CA ALA A 513 -55.05 24.21 0.03
C ALA A 513 -54.08 24.67 1.14
N CYS A 514 -52.88 25.15 0.78
CA CYS A 514 -51.93 25.73 1.73
C CYS A 514 -52.48 27.01 2.38
N LYS A 515 -53.19 27.86 1.63
CA LYS A 515 -53.85 29.07 2.16
C LYS A 515 -54.99 28.71 3.12
N GLU A 516 -55.80 27.73 2.78
CA GLU A 516 -56.87 27.23 3.66
C GLU A 516 -56.29 26.67 4.97
N MET A 517 -55.27 25.81 4.89
CA MET A 517 -54.61 25.25 6.06
C MET A 517 -53.99 26.34 6.97
N MET A 518 -53.39 27.38 6.38
CA MET A 518 -52.90 28.54 7.13
C MET A 518 -54.02 29.35 7.80
N GLY A 519 -55.21 29.39 7.19
CA GLY A 519 -56.43 29.93 7.80
C GLY A 519 -56.86 29.13 9.03
N HIS A 520 -56.94 27.81 8.91
CA HIS A 520 -57.26 26.91 10.02
C HIS A 520 -56.27 27.03 11.19
N VAL A 521 -54.96 27.12 10.90
CA VAL A 521 -53.92 27.29 11.94
C VAL A 521 -54.05 28.64 12.67
N LYS A 522 -54.47 29.72 11.98
CA LYS A 522 -54.74 31.02 12.62
C LYS A 522 -55.97 30.95 13.53
N VAL A 523 -57.05 30.29 13.11
CA VAL A 523 -58.28 30.13 13.90
C VAL A 523 -58.04 29.26 15.15
N SER A 524 -57.27 28.18 15.04
CA SER A 524 -56.89 27.34 16.19
C SER A 524 -55.99 28.07 17.19
N ARG A 525 -55.09 28.95 16.73
CA ARG A 525 -54.26 29.79 17.62
C ARG A 525 -55.05 30.85 18.38
N THR A 526 -56.15 31.35 17.83
CA THR A 526 -57.05 32.26 18.54
C THR A 526 -57.94 31.54 19.56
N ALA A 527 -58.36 30.30 19.29
CA ALA A 527 -59.12 29.48 20.24
C ALA A 527 -58.26 29.01 21.43
N ALA A 528 -56.97 28.73 21.23
CA ALA A 528 -56.05 28.33 22.30
C ALA A 528 -55.71 29.46 23.30
N LYS A 529 -55.93 30.73 22.94
CA LYS A 529 -55.70 31.88 23.82
C LYS A 529 -56.87 32.19 24.78
N SER A 530 -58.04 31.56 24.63
CA SER A 530 -59.20 31.81 25.50
C SER A 530 -59.39 30.80 26.64
N PHE A 531 -58.52 29.79 26.78
CA PHE A 531 -58.64 28.72 27.79
C PHE A 531 -57.37 28.52 28.66
N GLY A 532 -56.58 29.57 28.90
CA GLY A 532 -55.40 29.54 29.76
C GLY A 532 -55.52 30.49 30.94
N GLY A 533 -56.42 30.21 31.88
CA GLY A 533 -56.62 31.08 33.03
C GLY A 533 -57.45 30.45 34.13
N ARG A 534 -56.88 29.48 34.85
CA ARG A 534 -57.16 29.20 36.27
C ARG A 534 -56.11 28.20 36.78
N GLY A 535 -55.24 28.70 37.66
CA GLY A 535 -54.16 27.95 38.27
C GLY A 535 -54.65 26.93 39.31
N LEU A 536 -53.86 25.87 39.49
CA LEU A 536 -53.97 24.94 40.61
C LEU A 536 -53.02 25.38 41.72
N PRO A 537 -53.47 25.42 43.00
CA PRO A 537 -52.62 25.80 44.13
C PRO A 537 -51.83 24.62 44.69
N TRP A 538 -50.63 24.93 45.19
CA TRP A 538 -49.79 24.10 46.04
C TRP A 538 -50.49 23.70 47.35
N MET A 539 -50.33 22.45 47.79
CA MET A 539 -50.34 22.07 49.20
C MET A 539 -49.32 20.96 49.48
N CYS A 540 -48.46 21.28 50.46
CA CYS A 540 -47.64 20.47 51.38
C CYS A 540 -46.78 19.32 50.84
#